data_AF-A0A2D9MUX5-F1
#
_entry.id   AF-A0A2D9MUX5-F1
#
_cell.length_a   1.000
_cell.length_b   1.000
_cell.length_c   1.000
_cell.angle_alpha   90.00
_cell.angle_beta   90.00
_cell.angle_gamma   90.00
#
_symmetry.space_group_name_H-M   'P 1'
#
loop_
_entity.id
_entity.type
_entity.pdbx_description
1 polymer ?
#
loop_
_entity_poly.entity_id
_entity_poly.type
_entity_poly.pdbx_seq_one_letter_code
_entity_poly.pdbx_strand_id
1 'polypeptide(L)' 'SAIRWTKYALNNWYRMAGPAFDASTALEMLGFTGPEAKEGLSAHLEKRKPNFPSKSPV' A
#
# COMPACT_ATOMS: atom_id res chain seq x y z
N SER A 1 -16.69 11.16 -29.11
CA SER A 1 -17.17 9.82 -28.72
C SER A 1 -17.50 9.81 -27.24
N ALA A 2 -18.76 9.52 -26.89
CA ALA A 2 -19.31 9.56 -25.52
C ALA A 2 -18.50 8.74 -24.50
N ILE A 3 -17.83 7.68 -24.95
CA ILE A 3 -16.96 6.81 -24.14
C ILE A 3 -15.86 7.60 -23.41
N ARG A 4 -15.26 8.62 -24.04
CA ARG A 4 -14.20 9.43 -23.40
C ARG A 4 -14.72 10.23 -22.22
N TRP A 5 -15.95 10.74 -22.34
CA TRP A 5 -16.63 11.50 -21.29
C TRP A 5 -17.11 10.59 -20.16
N THR A 6 -17.61 9.39 -20.46
CA THR A 6 -17.95 8.38 -19.45
C THR A 6 -16.72 7.95 -18.65
N LYS A 7 -15.58 7.69 -19.30
CA LYS A 7 -14.30 7.41 -18.60
C LYS A 7 -13.86 8.58 -17.74
N TYR A 8 -14.04 9.82 -18.21
CA TYR A 8 -13.69 11.01 -17.43
C TYR A 8 -14.55 11.14 -16.16
N ALA A 9 -15.86 10.92 -16.27
CA ALA A 9 -16.78 10.95 -15.15
C ALA A 9 -16.47 9.86 -14.10
N LEU A 10 -16.16 8.63 -14.53
CA LEU A 10 -15.76 7.54 -13.63
C LEU A 10 -14.40 7.82 -12.97
N ASN A 11 -13.43 8.33 -13.72
CA ASN A 11 -12.12 8.68 -13.17
C ASN A 11 -12.18 9.85 -12.18
N ASN A 12 -13.26 10.63 -12.13
CA ASN A 12 -13.40 11.70 -11.16
C ASN A 12 -13.49 11.17 -9.72
N TRP A 13 -14.17 10.03 -9.52
CA TRP A 13 -14.19 9.33 -8.25
C TRP A 13 -12.80 8.86 -7.81
N TYR A 14 -12.02 8.34 -8.76
CA TYR A 14 -10.64 7.90 -8.49
C TYR A 14 -9.72 9.08 -8.15
N ARG A 15 -9.92 10.24 -8.79
CA ARG A 15 -9.16 11.46 -8.48
C ARG A 15 -9.49 12.03 -7.11
N MET A 16 -10.75 11.93 -6.68
CA MET A 16 -11.16 12.33 -5.32
C MET A 16 -10.57 11.40 -4.24
N ALA A 17 -10.36 10.13 -4.55
CA ALA A 17 -9.64 9.19 -3.68
C ALA A 17 -8.12 9.38 -3.70
N GLY A 18 -7.60 10.32 -4.50
CA GLY A 18 -6.17 10.60 -4.64
C GLY A 18 -5.44 10.85 -3.31
N PRO A 19 -5.92 11.72 -2.41
CA PRO A 19 -5.26 11.98 -1.12
C PRO A 19 -5.25 10.77 -0.18
N ALA A 20 -6.29 9.93 -0.23
CA ALA A 20 -6.34 8.70 0.56
C ALA A 20 -5.36 7.65 0.01
N PHE A 21 -5.26 7.56 -1.32
CA PHE A 21 -4.28 6.70 -1.98
C PHE A 21 -2.84 7.17 -1.69
N ASP A 22 -2.54 8.47 -1.83
CA ASP A 22 -1.23 9.04 -1.54
C ASP A 22 -0.79 8.82 -0.08
N ALA A 23 -1.70 9.02 0.89
CA ALA A 23 -1.43 8.72 2.29
C ALA A 23 -1.14 7.22 2.52
N SER A 24 -1.89 6.32 1.87
CA SER A 24 -1.66 4.88 1.98
C SER A 24 -0.32 4.46 1.38
N THR A 25 0.09 5.04 0.25
CA THR A 25 1.40 4.81 -0.36
C THR A 25 2.52 5.37 0.50
N ALA A 26 2.36 6.56 1.07
CA ALA A 26 3.37 7.14 1.97
C ALA A 26 3.58 6.28 3.23
N LEU A 27 2.49 5.81 3.85
CA LEU A 27 2.54 4.91 5.00
C LEU A 27 3.16 3.55 4.64
N GLU A 28 2.84 3.00 3.47
CA GLU A 28 3.46 1.77 2.97
C GLU A 28 4.96 1.94 2.74
N MET A 29 5.38 3.04 2.10
CA MET A 29 6.79 3.35 1.85
C MET A 29 7.59 3.55 3.14
N LEU A 30 6.96 4.16 4.16
CA LEU A 30 7.54 4.28 5.50
C LEU A 30 7.67 2.90 6.17
N GLY A 31 6.64 2.05 6.06
CA GLY A 31 6.65 0.67 6.57
C GLY A 31 7.68 -0.24 5.90
N PHE A 32 8.01 -0.01 4.61
CA PHE A 32 9.04 -0.77 3.88
C PHE A 32 10.46 -0.57 4.44
N THR A 33 10.73 0.53 5.12
CA THR A 33 12.02 0.76 5.79
C THR A 33 12.09 0.12 7.19
N GLY A 34 10.96 -0.43 7.67
CA GLY A 34 10.83 -1.03 8.99
C GLY A 34 11.41 -2.44 9.09
N PRO A 35 11.71 -2.90 10.32
CA PRO A 35 12.19 -4.26 10.58
C PRO A 35 11.20 -5.35 10.13
N GLU A 36 9.91 -5.02 10.01
CA GLU A 36 8.84 -5.91 9.58
C GLU A 36 8.94 -6.29 8.09
N ALA A 37 9.38 -5.39 7.21
CA ALA A 37 9.54 -5.68 5.79
C ALA A 37 10.69 -6.67 5.54
N LYS A 38 11.79 -6.53 6.29
CA LYS A 38 12.94 -7.45 6.23
C LYS A 38 12.57 -8.84 6.74
N GLU A 39 11.86 -8.92 7.86
CA GLU A 39 11.38 -10.18 8.44
C GLU A 39 10.33 -10.85 7.54
N GLY A 40 9.44 -10.09 6.91
CA GLY A 40 8.47 -10.58 5.93
C GLY A 40 9.14 -11.21 4.70
N LEU A 41 10.19 -10.56 4.17
CA LEU A 41 10.97 -11.10 3.05
C LEU A 41 11.72 -12.39 3.43
N SER A 42 12.41 -12.39 4.57
CA SER A 42 13.12 -13.57 5.07
C SER A 42 12.16 -14.73 5.34
N ALA A 43 11.01 -14.47 5.97
CA ALA A 43 10.01 -15.50 6.24
C ALA A 43 9.41 -16.09 4.94
N HIS A 44 9.19 -15.25 3.93
CA HIS A 44 8.70 -15.70 2.62
C HIS A 44 9.72 -16.59 1.90
N LEU A 45 11.00 -16.21 1.92
CA LEU A 45 12.09 -17.00 1.33
C LEU A 45 12.32 -18.32 2.07
N GLU A 46 12.25 -18.30 3.40
CA GLU A 46 12.48 -19.47 4.26
C GLU A 46 11.22 -20.35 4.45
N LYS A 47 10.08 -19.99 3.84
CA LYS A 47 8.76 -20.66 3.97
C LYS A 47 8.33 -20.90 5.42
N ARG A 48 8.76 -20.03 6.33
CA ARG A 48 8.39 -20.06 7.75
C ARG A 48 7.28 -19.06 8.03
N LYS A 49 6.59 -19.22 9.16
CA LYS A 49 5.66 -18.19 9.62
C LYS A 49 6.48 -16.94 10.01
N PRO A 50 6.12 -15.74 9.52
CA PRO A 50 6.80 -14.51 9.91
C PRO A 50 6.58 -14.24 11.40
N ASN A 51 7.63 -13.79 12.09
CA ASN A 51 7.57 -13.43 13.50
C ASN A 51 7.61 -11.90 13.64
N PHE A 52 6.45 -11.26 13.53
CA PHE A 52 6.36 -9.81 13.68
C PHE A 52 6.47 -9.42 15.16
N PRO A 53 7.31 -8.44 15.52
CA PRO A 53 7.39 -7.95 16.89
C PRO A 53 6.06 -7.30 17.30
N SER A 54 5.51 -7.67 18.47
CA SER A 54 4.21 -7.17 18.98
C SER A 54 4.16 -5.64 19.23
N LYS A 55 5.28 -4.94 19.12
CA LYS A 55 5.38 -3.49 19.14
C LYS A 55 5.93 -3.01 17.81
N SER A 56 5.06 -2.90 16.83
CA SER A 56 5.31 -2.03 15.67
C SER A 56 5.06 -0.59 16.12
N PRO A 57 6.03 0.33 16.00
CA PRO A 57 5.86 1.72 16.42
C PRO A 57 5.01 2.55 15.43
N VAL A 58 4.29 1.88 14.50
CA VAL A 58 3.37 2.47 13.53
C VAL A 58 1.96 1.95 13.74
#